data_AF-A0A183MUE0-F1
#
_entry.id   AF-A0A183MUE0-F1
#
_cell.length_a   1.000
_cell.length_b   1.000
_cell.length_c   1.000
_cell.angle_alpha   90.00
_cell.angle_beta   90.00
_cell.angle_gamma   90.00
#
_symmetry.space_group_name_H-M   'P 1'
#
loop_
_entity.id
_entity.type
_entity.pdbx_description
1 polymer ?
#
loop_
_entity_poly.entity_id
_entity_poly.type
_entity_poly.pdbx_seq_one_letter_code
_entity_poly.pdbx_strand_id
1 'polypeptide(L)'
;METVRIDNNQFKTIVPVNHQILAMNYKFNKIFYHNSQEEIYQITASHLINDALIGINGTILCYGQIGAGKTYTMSGLSQIYNDRGIIPRSIGHLFEEIQKRSTLSITVK
;
A
#
# COMPACT_ATOMS: atom_id res chain seq x y z
N MET A 1 -24.02 -16.62 5.68
CA MET A 1 -22.61 -16.22 5.85
C MET A 1 -21.98 -16.20 4.47
N GLU A 2 -21.67 -15.00 3.94
CA GLU A 2 -20.92 -14.86 2.69
C GLU A 2 -19.52 -15.45 2.92
N THR A 3 -19.18 -16.50 2.16
CA THR A 3 -17.87 -17.15 2.30
C THR A 3 -16.93 -16.50 1.29
N VAL A 4 -16.05 -15.63 1.79
CA VAL A 4 -14.95 -15.07 1.00
C VAL A 4 -13.81 -16.08 0.97
N ARG A 5 -13.34 -16.45 -0.22
CA ARG A 5 -12.11 -17.24 -0.40
C ARG A 5 -11.07 -16.40 -1.13
N ILE A 6 -9.85 -16.40 -0.59
CA ILE A 6 -8.69 -15.72 -1.14
C ILE A 6 -7.71 -16.80 -1.57
N ASP A 7 -7.57 -17.00 -2.87
CA ASP A 7 -6.66 -17.99 -3.45
C ASP A 7 -5.80 -17.29 -4.51
N ASN A 8 -4.47 -17.27 -4.37
CA ASN A 8 -3.53 -16.78 -5.40
C ASN A 8 -3.87 -15.39 -6.02
N ASN A 9 -4.08 -14.36 -5.19
CA ASN A 9 -4.52 -13.00 -5.61
C ASN A 9 -5.86 -12.96 -6.37
N GLN A 10 -6.67 -14.01 -6.22
CA GLN A 10 -8.06 -14.05 -6.67
C GLN A 10 -8.98 -13.95 -5.46
N PHE A 11 -10.01 -13.12 -5.61
CA PHE A 11 -11.08 -12.94 -4.64
C PHE A 11 -12.36 -13.51 -5.24
N LYS A 12 -12.95 -14.50 -4.58
CA LYS A 12 -14.20 -15.11 -5.01
C LYS A 12 -15.33 -14.75 -4.05
N THR A 13 -16.39 -14.15 -4.58
CA THR A 13 -17.62 -13.85 -3.85
C THR A 13 -18.73 -14.78 -4.31
N ILE A 14 -19.46 -15.35 -3.35
CA ILE A 14 -20.59 -16.23 -3.60
C ILE A 14 -21.84 -15.52 -3.06
N VAL A 15 -22.75 -15.15 -3.96
CA VAL A 15 -23.98 -14.44 -3.63
C VAL A 15 -25.20 -15.30 -4.00
N PRO A 16 -26.08 -15.62 -3.04
CA PRO A 16 -27.34 -16.29 -3.34
C PRO A 16 -28.35 -15.30 -3.94
N VAL A 17 -28.89 -15.59 -5.11
CA VAL A 17 -29.93 -14.80 -5.78
C VAL A 17 -31.00 -15.74 -6.31
N ASN A 18 -32.25 -15.60 -5.85
CA ASN A 18 -33.43 -16.33 -6.34
C ASN A 18 -33.19 -17.85 -6.55
N HIS A 19 -32.85 -18.58 -5.49
CA HIS A 19 -32.54 -20.02 -5.50
C HIS A 19 -31.33 -20.44 -6.37
N GLN A 20 -30.58 -19.49 -6.93
CA GLN A 20 -29.33 -19.74 -7.65
C GLN A 20 -28.14 -19.16 -6.88
N ILE A 21 -26.96 -19.73 -7.11
CA ILE A 21 -25.70 -19.25 -6.55
C ILE A 21 -24.91 -18.56 -7.65
N LEU A 22 -24.73 -17.25 -7.54
CA LEU A 22 -23.85 -16.49 -8.41
C LEU A 22 -22.46 -16.43 -7.79
N ALA A 23 -21.45 -16.81 -8.57
CA ALA A 23 -20.05 -16.73 -8.17
C ALA A 23 -19.34 -15.67 -9.02
N MET A 24 -18.82 -14.63 -8.37
CA MET A 24 -18.01 -13.59 -9.01
C MET A 24 -16.54 -13.78 -8.64
N ASN A 25 -15.67 -13.78 -9.64
CA ASN A 25 -14.22 -13.89 -9.46
C ASN A 25 -13.56 -12.57 -9.84
N TYR A 26 -12.72 -12.05 -8.96
CA TYR A 26 -11.94 -10.83 -9.17
C TYR A 26 -10.47 -11.14 -9.06
N LYS A 27 -9.65 -10.58 -9.96
CA LYS A 27 -8.20 -10.75 -9.97
C LYS A 27 -7.54 -9.41 -9.71
N PHE A 28 -6.60 -9.38 -8.78
CA PHE A 28 -5.83 -8.19 -8.43
C PHE A 28 -4.33 -8.46 -8.57
N ASN A 29 -3.52 -7.40 -8.60
CA ASN A 29 -2.06 -7.54 -8.57
C ASN A 29 -1.58 -8.15 -7.24
N LYS A 30 -2.22 -7.74 -6.14
CA LYS A 30 -1.97 -8.26 -4.79
C LYS A 30 -3.23 -8.11 -3.96
N ILE A 31 -3.53 -9.11 -3.13
CA ILE A 31 -4.55 -9.03 -2.09
C ILE A 31 -3.83 -9.03 -0.73
N PHE A 32 -4.18 -8.08 0.13
CA PHE A 32 -3.69 -7.99 1.50
C PHE A 32 -4.75 -8.50 2.48
N TYR A 33 -4.37 -9.39 3.39
CA TYR A 33 -5.22 -9.95 4.44
C TYR A 33 -4.40 -10.18 5.70
N HIS A 34 -4.65 -9.37 6.74
CA HIS A 34 -3.87 -9.33 8.00
C HIS A 34 -2.38 -9.00 7.84
N ASN A 35 -2.03 -8.25 6.78
CA ASN A 35 -0.66 -7.80 6.57
C ASN A 35 -0.33 -6.58 7.44
N SER A 36 0.95 -6.44 7.77
CA SER A 36 1.44 -5.27 8.50
C SER A 36 1.48 -4.02 7.60
N GLN A 37 1.44 -2.85 8.23
CA GLN A 37 1.57 -1.57 7.51
C GLN A 37 2.92 -1.44 6.79
N GLU A 38 3.97 -2.04 7.35
CA GLU A 38 5.29 -2.10 6.71
C GLU A 38 5.24 -2.94 5.42
N GLU A 39 4.63 -4.12 5.47
CA GLU A 39 4.52 -4.98 4.28
C GLU A 39 3.70 -4.31 3.17
N ILE A 40 2.58 -3.66 3.54
CA ILE A 40 1.77 -2.90 2.59
C ILE A 40 2.62 -1.80 1.94
N TYR A 41 3.38 -1.03 2.72
CA TYR A 41 4.27 0.00 2.21
C TYR A 41 5.35 -0.56 1.27
N GLN A 42 6.04 -1.64 1.67
CA GLN A 42 7.10 -2.25 0.90
C GLN A 42 6.63 -2.73 -0.47
N ILE A 43 5.41 -3.27 -0.55
CA ILE A 43 4.86 -3.78 -1.82
C ILE A 43 4.27 -2.66 -2.68
N THR A 44 3.64 -1.65 -2.08
CA THR A 44 2.84 -0.66 -2.84
C THR A 44 3.54 0.66 -3.13
N ALA A 45 4.45 1.11 -2.26
CA ALA A 45 4.90 2.49 -2.25
C ALA A 45 6.43 2.65 -2.30
N SER A 46 7.18 1.65 -1.82
CA SER A 46 8.64 1.73 -1.70
C SER A 46 9.34 2.10 -3.01
N HIS A 47 8.95 1.46 -4.12
CA HIS A 47 9.53 1.68 -5.45
C HIS A 47 9.31 3.11 -5.96
N LEU A 48 8.17 3.73 -5.62
CA LEU A 48 7.86 5.09 -6.04
C LEU A 48 8.81 6.13 -5.47
N ILE A 49 9.46 5.84 -4.32
CA ILE A 49 10.49 6.73 -3.77
C ILE A 49 11.73 6.73 -4.66
N ASN A 50 12.13 5.56 -5.18
CA ASN A 50 13.25 5.46 -6.10
C ASN A 50 12.95 6.18 -7.42
N ASP A 51 11.74 6.02 -7.93
CA ASP A 51 11.25 6.70 -9.13
C ASP A 51 11.21 8.23 -8.94
N ALA A 52 10.73 8.70 -7.78
CA ALA A 52 10.70 10.12 -7.44
C ALA A 52 12.10 10.73 -7.41
N LEU A 53 13.09 10.01 -6.91
CA LEU A 53 14.48 10.49 -6.83
C LEU A 53 15.17 10.60 -8.21
N ILE A 54 14.64 9.95 -9.25
CA ILE A 54 15.11 10.11 -10.64
C ILE A 54 14.22 11.06 -11.45
N GLY A 55 13.28 11.75 -10.79
CA GLY A 55 12.40 12.76 -11.39
C GLY A 55 11.12 12.20 -12.01
N ILE A 56 10.73 10.96 -11.70
CA ILE A 56 9.47 10.37 -12.15
C ILE A 56 8.38 10.59 -11.10
N ASN A 57 7.22 11.12 -11.52
CA ASN A 57 6.09 11.33 -10.63
C ASN A 57 5.35 10.02 -10.32
N GLY A 58 5.18 9.71 -9.04
CA GLY A 58 4.38 8.57 -8.56
C GLY A 58 3.17 9.05 -7.75
N THR A 59 2.03 8.37 -7.90
CA THR A 59 0.78 8.70 -7.19
C THR A 59 0.16 7.44 -6.58
N ILE A 60 -0.19 7.51 -5.30
CA ILE A 60 -0.91 6.44 -4.57
C ILE A 60 -2.31 6.96 -4.23
N LEU A 61 -3.35 6.20 -4.60
CA LEU A 61 -4.73 6.45 -4.19
C LEU A 61 -5.27 5.29 -3.36
N CYS A 62 -5.94 5.63 -2.26
CA CYS A 62 -6.75 4.68 -1.50
C CYS A 62 -8.24 4.91 -1.78
N TYR A 63 -8.96 3.86 -2.18
CA TYR A 63 -10.39 3.91 -2.49
C TYR A 63 -11.16 2.84 -1.71
N GLY A 64 -12.42 3.15 -1.37
CA GLY A 64 -13.30 2.27 -0.60
C GLY A 64 -14.34 3.04 0.22
N GLN A 65 -15.29 2.33 0.82
CA GLN A 65 -16.34 2.94 1.67
C GLN A 65 -15.79 3.56 2.96
N ILE A 66 -16.62 4.34 3.66
CA ILE A 66 -16.29 4.86 5.01
C ILE A 66 -16.10 3.67 5.95
N GLY A 67 -15.06 3.73 6.80
CA GLY A 67 -14.70 2.61 7.69
C GLY A 67 -13.88 1.50 7.04
N ALA A 68 -13.63 1.52 5.72
CA ALA A 68 -12.83 0.49 5.04
C ALA A 68 -11.31 0.57 5.29
N GLY A 69 -10.83 1.55 6.06
CA GLY A 69 -9.42 1.66 6.42
C GLY A 69 -8.55 2.58 5.55
N LYS A 70 -9.10 3.35 4.59
CA LYS A 70 -8.31 4.29 3.74
C LYS A 70 -7.34 5.19 4.53
N THR A 71 -7.84 5.87 5.56
CA THR A 71 -7.03 6.76 6.42
C THR A 71 -6.00 5.97 7.23
N TYR A 72 -6.37 4.77 7.68
CA TYR A 72 -5.45 3.88 8.37
C TYR A 72 -4.32 3.41 7.45
N THR A 73 -4.60 3.03 6.20
CA THR A 73 -3.55 2.65 5.24
C THR A 73 -2.62 3.82 4.89
N MET A 74 -3.17 5.02 4.65
CA MET A 74 -2.36 6.18 4.24
C MET A 74 -1.58 6.79 5.41
N SER A 75 -2.24 7.15 6.51
CA SER A 75 -1.62 7.85 7.63
C SER A 75 -1.17 6.90 8.73
N GLY A 76 -1.90 5.80 8.93
CA GLY A 76 -1.70 4.91 10.07
C GLY A 76 -2.16 5.51 11.39
N LEU A 77 -1.77 4.85 12.48
CA LEU A 77 -1.94 5.38 13.83
C LEU A 77 -0.66 6.10 14.23
N SER A 78 -0.74 7.41 14.48
CA SER A 78 0.42 8.25 14.81
C SER A 78 1.13 7.84 16.11
N GLN A 79 0.40 7.23 17.04
CA GLN A 79 0.88 6.87 18.38
C GLN A 79 1.71 5.57 18.40
N ILE A 80 1.55 4.70 17.40
CA ILE A 80 2.21 3.39 17.35
C ILE A 80 3.14 3.36 16.13
N TYR A 81 4.44 3.28 16.37
CA TYR A 81 5.45 3.32 15.30
C TYR A 81 5.21 2.23 14.23
N ASN A 82 4.86 1.02 14.66
CA ASN A 82 4.60 -0.11 13.78
C ASN A 82 3.34 0.07 12.92
N ASP A 83 2.40 0.91 13.35
CA ASP A 83 1.13 1.13 12.65
C ASP A 83 1.15 2.36 11.74
N ARG A 84 2.31 3.03 11.60
CA ARG A 84 2.50 4.12 10.65
C ARG A 84 2.15 3.67 9.24
N GLY A 85 1.36 4.47 8.54
CA GLY A 85 0.90 4.17 7.19
C GLY A 85 1.92 4.55 6.12
N ILE A 86 1.44 4.60 4.87
CA ILE A 86 2.25 4.90 3.69
C ILE A 86 2.92 6.29 3.79
N ILE A 87 2.19 7.34 4.13
CA ILE A 87 2.69 8.74 4.14
C ILE A 87 3.93 8.91 5.04
N PRO A 88 3.88 8.61 6.35
CA PRO A 88 5.04 8.80 7.21
C PRO A 88 6.22 7.89 6.84
N ARG A 89 5.97 6.68 6.29
CA ARG A 89 7.04 5.77 5.81
C ARG A 89 7.70 6.30 4.55
N SER A 90 6.92 6.80 3.59
CA SER A 90 7.41 7.45 2.37
C SER A 90 8.35 8.62 2.68
N ILE A 91 7.95 9.49 3.62
CA ILE A 91 8.77 10.65 4.03
C ILE A 91 10.08 10.17 4.66
N GLY A 92 10.02 9.19 5.58
CA GLY A 92 11.21 8.64 6.21
C GLY A 92 12.19 8.02 5.20
N HIS A 93 11.68 7.17 4.31
CA HIS A 93 12.47 6.53 3.27
C HIS A 93 13.09 7.55 2.30
N LEU A 94 12.37 8.60 1.93
CA LEU A 94 12.89 9.66 1.08
C LEU A 94 14.11 10.34 1.69
N PHE A 95 14.03 10.73 2.98
CA PHE A 95 15.16 11.38 3.65
C PHE A 95 16.34 10.42 3.87
N GLU A 96 16.08 9.14 4.12
CA GLU A 96 17.11 8.11 4.20
C GLU A 96 17.87 7.99 2.87
N GLU A 97 17.16 7.95 1.74
CA GLU A 97 17.77 7.86 0.41
C GLU A 97 18.54 9.13 0.03
N ILE A 98 18.05 10.32 0.39
CA ILE A 98 18.79 11.58 0.21
C ILE A 98 20.10 11.54 0.99
N GLN A 99 20.09 11.08 2.24
CA GLN A 99 21.29 10.99 3.08
C GLN A 99 22.31 10.01 2.50
N LYS A 100 21.88 8.85 2.00
CA LYS A 100 22.76 7.87 1.33
C LYS A 100 23.43 8.44 0.08
N ARG A 101 22.76 9.34 -0.63
CA ARG A 101 23.27 10.00 -1.85
C ARG A 101 24.11 11.25 -1.56
N SER A 102 24.18 11.71 -0.31
CA SER A 102 24.94 12.90 0.13
C SER A 102 26.45 12.66 0.23
N THR A 103 27.05 12.03 -0.79
CA THR A 103 28.51 11.94 -0.99
C THR A 103 28.95 12.70 -2.25
N LEU A 104 28.37 13.88 -2.46
CA LEU A 104 28.86 14.86 -3.45
C LEU A 104 29.43 16.06 -2.69
N SER A 105 30.67 15.91 -2.23
CA SER A 105 31.51 17.04 -1.85
C SER A 105 31.79 17.88 -3.10
N ILE A 106 30.96 18.89 -3.37
CA ILE A 106 31.28 19.88 -4.40
C ILE A 106 32.17 20.93 -3.74
N THR A 107 33.48 20.74 -3.89
CA THR A 107 34.46 21.80 -3.63
C THR A 107 34.24 22.89 -4.67
N VAL A 108 33.72 24.04 -4.24
CA VAL A 108 33.73 25.26 -5.05
C VAL A 108 35.14 25.86 -4.92
N LYS A 109 35.86 25.90 -6.03
CA LYS A 109 37.10 26.68 -6.19
C LYS A 109 36.76 28.11 -6.60
#